data_AF-A0A847RUQ1-F1
#
_entry.id   AF-A0A847RUQ1-F1
#
_cell.length_a   1.000
_cell.length_b   1.000
_cell.length_c   1.000
_cell.angle_alpha   90.00
_cell.angle_beta   90.00
_cell.angle_gamma   90.00
#
_symmetry.space_group_name_H-M   'P 1'
#
loop_
_entity.id
_entity.type
_entity.pdbx_description
1 polymer ?
#
loop_
_entity_poly.entity_id
_entity_poly.type
_entity_poly.pdbx_seq_one_letter_code
_entity_poly.pdbx_strand_id
1 'polypeptide(L)'
;MKNHYTTLRLAALFLLLLASTAVRAQLKIGDNPATINKASILELESLRQGLLLPRIPDTTLAPLTTAPDGMIIYFTGTQSLMVRRGGYWAKLADSLAVSGSSWQLKGNAGTTTANYIGTSDNQPLSVRTNGTEAISIAANQNVALKQVPTSTSLISVLVIDPATGTVNQRNLSAAAFNDAIRTLNGVARQGFTIKADTANAAYGVTTTAADSTITMNVPIVNGTTQKTGLLTYADWASFSSKQQAITIGAFVNTPTNANGLALDPATGTLQMVAADATNPGGVSVTSQTFAGVKTFRDSTSMAGSLGVTGAATVGNGLRITGGGANITGNVTLATAPPNVSTATTSVLFRNPTTGAIENRLVDSTAFSVGIRQINGQTGPAISFLTGKNGTDVNIDSTSATNRLTINVPDASTTARGVVNDSTQTFAGNKTLRDSLAVGKGANIGGAVSANSTLQVSGSMSMNIRSVNSSGSLTETDNTVLVNASTGSVTITLPPGTNIVGRVYTIKKTGGSIDNSVVIQPTGGQIEGGSSYTIYNNYTYVTIQTDGTNWWVIKK
;
A
#
# COMPACT_ATOMS: atom_id res chain seq x y z
N MET A 1 -99.61 182.43 104.35
CA MET A 1 -99.91 182.28 102.90
C MET A 1 -98.96 181.20 102.40
N LYS A 2 -99.33 179.90 102.38
CA LYS A 2 -100.22 179.11 101.48
C LYS A 2 -99.45 178.37 100.34
N ASN A 3 -99.00 177.15 100.70
CA ASN A 3 -98.97 175.86 99.98
C ASN A 3 -98.30 175.69 98.58
N HIS A 4 -97.47 174.65 98.40
CA HIS A 4 -97.60 173.52 97.43
C HIS A 4 -96.43 172.48 97.55
N TYR A 5 -96.51 171.31 96.88
CA TYR A 5 -95.91 170.03 97.33
C TYR A 5 -94.95 169.29 96.36
N THR A 6 -94.09 168.45 96.97
CA THR A 6 -93.47 167.15 96.53
C THR A 6 -92.41 167.02 95.40
N THR A 7 -92.64 167.46 94.17
CA THR A 7 -92.23 166.69 92.95
C THR A 7 -90.76 166.19 92.75
N LEU A 8 -89.80 167.05 92.39
CA LEU A 8 -88.63 166.69 91.52
C LEU A 8 -87.46 165.87 92.15
N ARG A 9 -87.71 165.01 93.14
CA ARG A 9 -86.71 164.01 93.60
C ARG A 9 -86.69 162.71 92.77
N LEU A 10 -87.63 162.57 91.83
CA LEU A 10 -87.85 161.33 91.06
C LEU A 10 -87.17 161.30 89.68
N ALA A 11 -86.59 162.41 89.21
CA ALA A 11 -86.18 162.56 87.80
C ALA A 11 -84.73 162.16 87.47
N ALA A 12 -83.76 162.36 88.36
CA ALA A 12 -82.34 162.09 88.08
C ALA A 12 -81.88 160.67 88.41
N LEU A 13 -82.68 159.91 89.18
CA LEU A 13 -82.48 158.46 89.39
C LEU A 13 -82.55 157.66 88.07
N PHE A 14 -83.13 158.26 87.02
CA PHE A 14 -83.30 157.68 85.68
C PHE A 14 -82.17 158.05 84.70
N LEU A 15 -81.29 159.00 85.03
CA LEU A 15 -80.28 159.51 84.08
C LEU A 15 -78.89 158.88 84.34
N LEU A 16 -78.61 157.82 83.57
CA LEU A 16 -77.28 157.21 83.32
C LEU A 16 -76.54 156.61 84.55
N LEU A 17 -76.58 155.31 84.86
CA LEU A 17 -77.20 154.14 84.17
C LEU A 17 -76.71 153.79 82.75
N LEU A 18 -75.69 154.47 82.19
CA LEU A 18 -75.17 154.18 80.84
C LEU A 18 -73.63 154.12 80.68
N ALA A 19 -72.84 154.28 81.75
CA ALA A 19 -71.38 154.13 81.67
C ALA A 19 -70.98 152.64 81.87
N SER A 20 -71.10 151.85 80.80
CA SER A 20 -70.77 150.43 80.79
C SER A 20 -69.26 150.16 80.75
N THR A 21 -68.79 149.19 81.53
CA THR A 21 -67.45 148.58 81.36
C THR A 21 -67.56 147.18 80.79
N ALA A 22 -66.75 146.88 79.77
CA ALA A 22 -66.93 145.72 78.91
C ALA A 22 -66.63 144.37 79.59
N VAL A 23 -67.53 143.40 79.41
CA VAL A 23 -67.34 142.00 79.81
C VAL A 23 -66.57 141.26 78.72
N ARG A 24 -65.52 140.52 79.09
CA ARG A 24 -64.93 139.47 78.23
C ARG A 24 -65.55 138.13 78.58
N ALA A 25 -66.21 137.50 77.62
CA ALA A 25 -66.78 136.17 77.77
C ALA A 25 -65.73 135.10 77.43
N GLN A 26 -65.39 134.26 78.41
CA GLN A 26 -64.69 133.00 78.23
C GLN A 26 -65.77 131.90 78.10
N LEU A 27 -65.65 130.98 77.13
CA LEU A 27 -66.72 130.06 76.81
C LEU A 27 -66.47 128.67 77.43
N LYS A 28 -67.24 128.35 78.47
CA LYS A 28 -67.40 126.98 78.97
C LYS A 28 -68.75 126.43 78.52
N ILE A 29 -68.76 125.21 78.01
CA ILE A 29 -69.97 124.52 77.55
C ILE A 29 -70.01 123.17 78.25
N GLY A 30 -71.02 122.95 79.10
CA GLY A 30 -71.12 121.75 79.91
C GLY A 30 -71.66 122.00 81.32
N ASP A 31 -71.39 121.05 82.20
CA ASP A 31 -71.71 121.15 83.63
C ASP A 31 -70.89 122.27 84.30
N ASN A 32 -71.42 122.83 85.39
CA ASN A 32 -70.81 123.94 86.17
C ASN A 32 -70.22 125.10 85.31
N PRO A 33 -70.98 125.72 84.39
CA PRO A 33 -70.45 126.73 83.46
C PRO A 33 -69.98 128.04 84.13
N ALA A 34 -70.31 128.25 85.41
CA ALA A 34 -69.82 129.39 86.21
C ALA A 34 -68.39 129.21 86.73
N THR A 35 -67.85 127.98 86.76
CA THR A 35 -66.48 127.68 87.19
C THR A 35 -65.64 127.28 86.00
N ILE A 36 -64.91 128.26 85.45
CA ILE A 36 -64.06 128.12 84.26
C ILE A 36 -62.59 128.02 84.67
N ASN A 37 -61.87 127.06 84.12
CA ASN A 37 -60.43 126.92 84.30
C ASN A 37 -59.70 128.04 83.56
N LYS A 38 -58.92 128.84 84.29
CA LYS A 38 -58.19 129.99 83.76
C LYS A 38 -57.11 129.62 82.73
N ALA A 39 -56.70 128.35 82.65
CA ALA A 39 -55.73 127.86 81.68
C ALA A 39 -56.33 127.53 80.29
N SER A 40 -57.66 127.48 80.14
CA SER A 40 -58.36 127.13 78.89
C SER A 40 -59.15 128.29 78.31
N ILE A 41 -59.06 128.53 77.00
CA ILE A 41 -59.87 129.55 76.31
C ILE A 41 -61.26 129.04 75.87
N LEU A 42 -61.38 127.72 75.71
CA LEU A 42 -62.61 126.96 75.50
C LEU A 42 -62.54 125.73 76.40
N GLU A 43 -63.56 125.51 77.22
CA GLU A 43 -63.64 124.37 78.13
C GLU A 43 -64.93 123.58 77.87
N LEU A 44 -64.80 122.26 77.75
CA LEU A 44 -65.91 121.35 77.47
C LEU A 44 -65.94 120.30 78.58
N GLU A 45 -66.91 120.40 79.49
CA GLU A 45 -67.03 119.51 80.65
C GLU A 45 -68.36 118.74 80.59
N SER A 46 -68.29 117.44 80.33
CA SER A 46 -69.46 116.56 80.38
C SER A 46 -69.06 115.14 80.72
N LEU A 47 -69.89 114.47 81.51
CA LEU A 47 -69.74 113.05 81.83
C LEU A 47 -70.21 112.10 80.71
N ARG A 48 -70.94 112.62 79.71
CA ARG A 48 -71.65 111.79 78.71
C ARG A 48 -71.55 112.30 77.27
N GLN A 49 -70.96 113.47 77.06
CA GLN A 49 -70.76 114.09 75.75
C GLN A 49 -69.28 114.42 75.57
N GLY A 50 -68.81 114.47 74.32
CA GLY A 50 -67.43 114.78 74.00
C GLY A 50 -67.32 115.75 72.83
N LEU A 51 -66.13 116.30 72.62
CA LEU A 51 -65.84 117.12 71.45
C LEU A 51 -65.82 116.24 70.19
N LEU A 52 -66.86 116.35 69.36
CA LEU A 52 -66.83 115.77 68.02
C LEU A 52 -66.01 116.68 67.10
N LEU A 53 -64.76 116.29 66.86
CA LEU A 53 -63.86 117.00 65.96
C LEU A 53 -64.30 116.87 64.49
N PRO A 54 -63.89 117.81 63.61
CA PRO A 54 -64.07 117.69 62.17
C PRO A 54 -63.59 116.33 61.67
N ARG A 55 -64.50 115.58 61.04
CA ARG A 55 -64.25 114.24 60.52
C ARG A 55 -63.75 114.34 59.08
N ILE A 56 -62.43 114.40 58.93
CA ILE A 56 -61.77 114.68 57.66
C ILE A 56 -61.41 113.36 56.94
N PRO A 57 -61.85 113.15 55.69
CA PRO A 57 -61.48 111.97 54.91
C PRO A 57 -60.16 112.11 54.15
N ASP A 58 -59.77 113.34 53.80
CA ASP A 58 -58.52 113.66 53.11
C ASP A 58 -57.92 114.94 53.68
N THR A 59 -56.64 114.88 54.05
CA THR A 59 -55.88 116.00 54.64
C THR A 59 -54.89 116.63 53.65
N THR A 60 -54.82 116.10 52.43
CA THR A 60 -53.93 116.54 51.35
C THR A 60 -54.57 117.59 50.43
N LEU A 61 -55.78 118.05 50.76
CA LEU A 61 -56.49 119.11 50.05
C LEU A 61 -56.43 120.44 50.80
N ALA A 62 -56.38 121.55 50.05
CA ALA A 62 -56.47 122.89 50.64
C ALA A 62 -57.86 123.12 51.28
N PRO A 63 -57.94 123.82 52.43
CA PRO A 63 -56.86 124.53 53.14
C PRO A 63 -56.05 123.68 54.13
N LEU A 64 -56.34 122.37 54.29
CA LEU A 64 -55.68 121.52 55.30
C LEU A 64 -54.21 121.18 54.97
N THR A 65 -53.78 121.41 53.74
CA THR A 65 -52.36 121.34 53.32
C THR A 65 -51.50 122.44 53.91
N THR A 66 -52.06 123.62 54.19
CA THR A 66 -51.38 124.76 54.82
C THR A 66 -51.90 125.03 56.24
N ALA A 67 -52.55 124.03 56.85
CA ALA A 67 -53.00 124.08 58.23
C ALA A 67 -51.83 124.38 59.18
N PRO A 68 -51.92 125.41 60.06
CA PRO A 68 -50.96 125.58 61.14
C PRO A 68 -50.88 124.37 62.08
N ASP A 69 -49.67 124.13 62.59
CA ASP A 69 -49.37 123.08 63.56
C ASP A 69 -50.18 123.25 64.86
N GLY A 70 -50.46 122.13 65.53
CA GLY A 70 -51.29 122.07 66.73
C GLY A 70 -52.79 121.89 66.46
N MET A 71 -53.27 122.09 65.23
CA MET A 71 -54.65 121.73 64.87
C MET A 71 -54.90 120.22 65.03
N ILE A 72 -56.09 119.86 65.52
CA ILE A 72 -56.50 118.47 65.77
C ILE A 72 -57.76 118.16 64.94
N ILE A 73 -57.75 117.00 64.30
CA ILE A 73 -58.88 116.48 63.51
C ILE A 73 -59.11 115.01 63.86
N TYR A 74 -60.30 114.50 63.52
CA TYR A 74 -60.51 113.07 63.45
C TYR A 74 -60.38 112.62 61.98
N PHE A 75 -59.28 111.95 61.64
CA PHE A 75 -59.06 111.47 60.28
C PHE A 75 -59.82 110.16 60.08
N THR A 76 -60.80 110.14 59.17
CA THR A 76 -61.72 109.00 59.02
C THR A 76 -61.08 107.84 58.26
N GLY A 77 -60.13 108.10 57.35
CA GLY A 77 -59.46 107.06 56.57
C GLY A 77 -58.75 106.00 57.43
N THR A 78 -58.15 106.40 58.55
CA THR A 78 -57.54 105.49 59.55
C THR A 78 -58.27 105.49 60.90
N GLN A 79 -59.49 106.04 60.93
CA GLN A 79 -60.35 106.15 62.12
C GLN A 79 -59.62 106.64 63.39
N SER A 80 -58.80 107.68 63.26
CA SER A 80 -57.89 108.10 64.33
C SER A 80 -57.76 109.61 64.49
N LEU A 81 -57.50 110.03 65.71
CA LEU A 81 -57.07 111.40 66.03
C LEU A 81 -55.74 111.70 65.33
N MET A 82 -55.66 112.84 64.65
CA MET A 82 -54.42 113.37 64.10
C MET A 82 -54.20 114.80 64.56
N VAL A 83 -52.94 115.14 64.83
CA VAL A 83 -52.48 116.51 65.07
C VAL A 83 -51.58 116.95 63.93
N ARG A 84 -51.70 118.21 63.51
CA ARG A 84 -50.75 118.83 62.57
C ARG A 84 -49.46 119.15 63.31
N ARG A 85 -48.30 118.71 62.80
CA ARG A 85 -46.98 119.00 63.39
C ARG A 85 -45.88 118.95 62.33
N GLY A 86 -44.97 119.90 62.35
CA GLY A 86 -43.83 119.96 61.42
C GLY A 86 -44.26 120.10 59.96
N GLY A 87 -45.46 120.62 59.67
CA GLY A 87 -45.99 120.71 58.32
C GLY A 87 -46.62 119.40 57.77
N TYR A 88 -46.88 118.39 58.61
CA TYR A 88 -47.60 117.17 58.21
C TYR A 88 -48.60 116.72 59.29
N TRP A 89 -49.54 115.85 58.92
CA TRP A 89 -50.53 115.30 59.85
C TRP A 89 -50.00 114.00 60.47
N ALA A 90 -49.83 114.01 61.79
CA ALA A 90 -49.32 112.87 62.55
C ALA A 90 -50.44 112.25 63.42
N LYS A 91 -50.56 110.92 63.38
CA LYS A 91 -51.44 110.17 64.28
C LYS A 91 -50.88 110.22 65.71
N LEU A 92 -51.72 110.51 66.70
CA LEU A 92 -51.34 110.32 68.10
C LEU A 92 -51.30 108.82 68.41
N ALA A 93 -50.23 108.37 69.08
CA ALA A 93 -50.05 106.96 69.42
C ALA A 93 -51.04 106.52 70.51
N ASP A 94 -51.66 105.37 70.30
CA ASP A 94 -52.41 104.63 71.31
C ASP A 94 -51.45 103.71 72.08
N SER A 95 -51.53 103.68 73.41
CA SER A 95 -50.67 102.85 74.24
C SER A 95 -50.86 101.36 73.96
N LEU A 96 -52.05 100.94 73.54
CA LEU A 96 -52.35 99.56 73.14
C LEU A 96 -51.60 99.14 71.86
N ALA A 97 -51.31 100.09 70.97
CA ALA A 97 -50.55 99.83 69.74
C ALA A 97 -49.04 99.69 69.99
N VAL A 98 -48.51 100.24 71.08
CA VAL A 98 -47.08 100.17 71.42
C VAL A 98 -46.75 98.87 72.17
N SER A 99 -47.64 98.39 73.05
CA SER A 99 -47.41 97.17 73.83
C SER A 99 -47.39 95.87 73.03
N GLY A 100 -48.05 95.84 71.85
CA GLY A 100 -48.14 94.65 71.01
C GLY A 100 -46.94 94.38 70.09
N SER A 101 -45.97 95.31 70.02
CA SER A 101 -44.88 95.28 69.02
C SER A 101 -43.48 95.34 69.63
N SER A 102 -43.30 94.86 70.86
CA SER A 102 -41.99 94.86 71.53
C SER A 102 -41.86 93.74 72.58
N TRP A 103 -40.63 93.27 72.80
CA TRP A 103 -40.32 92.32 73.87
C TRP A 103 -40.07 93.02 75.20
N GLN A 104 -40.70 92.52 76.26
CA GLN A 104 -40.68 93.13 77.57
C GLN A 104 -39.59 92.52 78.45
N LEU A 105 -38.97 93.34 79.32
CA LEU A 105 -37.91 92.91 80.23
C LEU A 105 -38.34 91.83 81.26
N LYS A 106 -39.66 91.67 81.47
CA LYS A 106 -40.24 90.61 82.32
C LYS A 106 -40.84 89.45 81.52
N GLY A 107 -40.62 89.42 80.20
CA GLY A 107 -41.20 88.45 79.28
C GLY A 107 -42.61 88.83 78.79
N ASN A 108 -43.03 88.21 77.69
CA ASN A 108 -44.37 88.37 77.10
C ASN A 108 -45.16 87.07 77.34
N ALA A 109 -46.41 87.16 77.81
CA ALA A 109 -47.31 86.02 77.95
C ALA A 109 -48.14 85.81 76.67
N GLY A 110 -48.62 84.58 76.42
CA GLY A 110 -49.50 84.27 75.30
C GLY A 110 -48.83 84.20 73.91
N THR A 111 -47.51 84.02 73.87
CA THR A 111 -46.74 83.90 72.62
C THR A 111 -47.08 82.64 71.82
N THR A 112 -47.08 82.77 70.49
CA THR A 112 -47.28 81.69 69.50
C THR A 112 -46.00 81.49 68.67
N THR A 113 -46.01 80.57 67.68
CA THR A 113 -44.88 80.38 66.75
C THR A 113 -44.57 81.60 65.87
N ALA A 114 -45.49 82.55 65.73
CA ALA A 114 -45.26 83.82 65.05
C ALA A 114 -44.49 84.85 65.92
N ASN A 115 -44.22 84.53 67.19
CA ASN A 115 -43.61 85.42 68.18
C ASN A 115 -42.20 84.93 68.54
N TYR A 116 -41.16 85.71 68.21
CA TYR A 116 -39.77 85.33 68.48
C TYR A 116 -38.91 86.54 68.89
N ILE A 117 -37.84 86.26 69.65
CA ILE A 117 -36.71 87.17 69.81
C ILE A 117 -35.75 86.85 68.66
N GLY A 118 -35.54 87.79 67.77
CA GLY A 118 -34.69 87.58 66.61
C GLY A 118 -34.81 88.67 65.56
N THR A 119 -34.10 88.42 64.47
CA THR A 119 -34.14 89.13 63.20
C THR A 119 -35.12 88.41 62.27
N SER A 120 -35.87 89.16 61.46
CA SER A 120 -36.76 88.61 60.43
C SER A 120 -36.07 88.43 59.07
N ASP A 121 -34.83 88.91 58.97
CA ASP A 121 -33.96 88.88 57.80
C ASP A 121 -32.71 88.01 58.07
N ASN A 122 -31.84 87.89 57.07
CA ASN A 122 -30.65 87.03 57.12
C ASN A 122 -29.48 87.62 57.94
N GLN A 123 -29.80 88.34 59.02
CA GLN A 123 -28.84 88.97 59.92
C GLN A 123 -28.72 88.17 61.23
N PRO A 124 -27.52 88.06 61.85
CA PRO A 124 -27.37 87.34 63.11
C PRO A 124 -28.12 87.99 64.30
N LEU A 125 -28.75 87.18 65.15
CA LEU A 125 -29.16 87.64 66.48
C LEU A 125 -27.95 87.65 67.42
N SER A 126 -27.66 88.82 67.98
CA SER A 126 -26.49 89.09 68.81
C SER A 126 -26.90 89.34 70.27
N VAL A 127 -26.54 88.44 71.19
CA VAL A 127 -26.76 88.63 72.63
C VAL A 127 -25.45 89.09 73.27
N ARG A 128 -25.50 90.27 73.91
CA ARG A 128 -24.30 91.02 74.32
C ARG A 128 -24.33 91.47 75.77
N THR A 129 -23.14 91.58 76.37
CA THR A 129 -22.89 92.26 77.64
C THR A 129 -21.76 93.26 77.44
N ASN A 130 -21.94 94.51 77.90
CA ASN A 130 -20.96 95.60 77.72
C ASN A 130 -20.48 95.77 76.27
N GLY A 131 -21.38 95.63 75.28
CA GLY A 131 -21.07 95.73 73.85
C GLY A 131 -20.38 94.50 73.23
N THR A 132 -19.89 93.54 74.03
CA THR A 132 -19.26 92.29 73.57
C THR A 132 -20.29 91.19 73.37
N GLU A 133 -20.21 90.47 72.26
CA GLU A 133 -21.09 89.34 71.94
C GLU A 133 -20.66 88.06 72.66
N ALA A 134 -21.59 87.50 73.45
CA ALA A 134 -21.37 86.26 74.20
C ALA A 134 -22.02 85.05 73.50
N ILE A 135 -23.23 85.25 72.97
CA ILE A 135 -23.96 84.25 72.18
C ILE A 135 -24.37 84.92 70.86
N SER A 136 -24.11 84.24 69.74
CA SER A 136 -24.67 84.62 68.43
C SER A 136 -25.44 83.47 67.83
N ILE A 137 -26.65 83.73 67.35
CA ILE A 137 -27.31 82.86 66.37
C ILE A 137 -26.98 83.43 65.00
N ALA A 138 -26.13 82.75 64.25
CA ALA A 138 -25.71 83.19 62.93
C ALA A 138 -26.85 83.06 61.91
N ALA A 139 -26.70 83.72 60.75
CA ALA A 139 -27.70 83.71 59.67
C ALA A 139 -28.03 82.28 59.16
N ASN A 140 -27.08 81.35 59.24
CA ASN A 140 -27.29 79.93 58.95
C ASN A 140 -27.89 79.12 60.13
N GLN A 141 -28.48 79.81 61.12
CA GLN A 141 -29.06 79.27 62.35
C GLN A 141 -28.09 78.57 63.33
N ASN A 142 -26.78 78.52 63.02
CA ASN A 142 -25.80 77.95 63.94
C ASN A 142 -25.64 78.85 65.20
N VAL A 143 -25.73 78.23 66.38
CA VAL A 143 -25.45 78.89 67.66
C VAL A 143 -23.95 78.81 67.94
N ALA A 144 -23.33 79.97 68.20
CA ALA A 144 -21.96 80.04 68.69
C ALA A 144 -21.91 80.63 70.11
N LEU A 145 -21.32 79.87 71.03
CA LEU A 145 -20.94 80.31 72.37
C LEU A 145 -19.53 80.88 72.30
N LYS A 146 -19.39 82.21 72.24
CA LYS A 146 -18.10 82.86 71.89
C LYS A 146 -17.17 83.09 73.08
N GLN A 147 -17.62 82.83 74.31
CA GLN A 147 -16.90 83.12 75.55
C GLN A 147 -16.90 81.89 76.49
N VAL A 148 -16.42 80.74 75.99
CA VAL A 148 -16.30 79.49 76.77
C VAL A 148 -14.83 79.30 77.19
N PRO A 149 -14.50 79.23 78.49
CA PRO A 149 -13.13 78.99 78.95
C PRO A 149 -12.58 77.61 78.58
N THR A 150 -11.29 77.51 78.31
CA THR A 150 -10.59 76.25 78.02
C THR A 150 -10.25 75.47 79.30
N SER A 151 -10.61 74.18 79.36
CA SER A 151 -10.25 73.26 80.46
C SER A 151 -8.94 72.50 80.16
N THR A 152 -8.13 72.22 81.19
CA THR A 152 -6.76 71.66 81.03
C THR A 152 -6.53 70.31 81.71
N SER A 153 -7.52 69.72 82.39
CA SER A 153 -7.31 68.48 83.19
C SER A 153 -8.13 67.26 82.79
N LEU A 154 -9.27 67.41 82.11
CA LEU A 154 -10.09 66.30 81.61
C LEU A 154 -10.80 66.68 80.30
N ILE A 155 -10.78 65.78 79.30
CA ILE A 155 -11.62 65.91 78.10
C ILE A 155 -13.05 65.50 78.45
N SER A 156 -13.81 66.46 78.98
CA SER A 156 -15.27 66.38 78.98
C SER A 156 -15.77 66.71 77.58
N VAL A 157 -16.32 65.73 76.87
CA VAL A 157 -16.97 65.98 75.57
C VAL A 157 -18.43 66.31 75.77
N LEU A 158 -18.92 67.27 74.98
CA LEU A 158 -20.32 67.59 74.88
C LEU A 158 -20.92 66.71 73.78
N VAL A 159 -21.87 65.84 74.14
CA VAL A 159 -22.52 64.89 73.25
C VAL A 159 -23.96 65.34 73.04
N ILE A 160 -24.32 65.57 71.78
CA ILE A 160 -25.71 65.80 71.38
C ILE A 160 -26.38 64.44 71.25
N ASP A 161 -27.50 64.25 71.92
CA ASP A 161 -28.40 63.13 71.63
C ASP A 161 -29.00 63.34 70.22
N PRO A 162 -28.70 62.47 69.24
CA PRO A 162 -29.15 62.67 67.86
C PRO A 162 -30.66 62.51 67.67
N ALA A 163 -31.39 61.93 68.64
CA ALA A 163 -32.84 61.77 68.57
C ALA A 163 -33.60 62.96 69.17
N THR A 164 -33.08 63.58 70.24
CA THR A 164 -33.76 64.68 70.96
C THR A 164 -33.13 66.05 70.78
N GLY A 165 -31.90 66.12 70.25
CA GLY A 165 -31.10 67.35 70.20
C GLY A 165 -30.57 67.79 71.57
N THR A 166 -30.83 67.04 72.64
CA THR A 166 -30.43 67.40 74.01
C THR A 166 -28.93 67.29 74.19
N VAL A 167 -28.33 68.27 74.87
CA VAL A 167 -26.89 68.43 75.02
C VAL A 167 -26.43 67.91 76.38
N ASN A 168 -25.56 66.88 76.39
CA ASN A 168 -25.08 66.19 77.60
C ASN A 168 -23.55 66.22 77.71
N GLN A 169 -22.98 66.13 78.92
CA GLN A 169 -21.52 66.09 79.15
C GLN A 169 -21.05 64.66 79.50
N ARG A 170 -19.96 64.18 78.90
CA ARG A 170 -19.39 62.84 79.17
C ARG A 170 -17.85 62.84 79.19
N ASN A 171 -17.25 62.03 80.06
CA ASN A 171 -15.79 61.84 80.16
C ASN A 171 -15.37 60.51 79.48
N LEU A 172 -14.14 60.43 78.95
CA LEU A 172 -13.57 59.24 78.29
C LEU A 172 -12.24 58.81 78.94
N SER A 173 -11.83 57.55 78.75
CA SER A 173 -10.59 56.98 79.31
C SER A 173 -9.66 56.37 78.24
N ALA A 174 -8.37 56.21 78.59
CA ALA A 174 -7.32 55.80 77.64
C ALA A 174 -7.38 54.33 77.18
N ALA A 175 -8.16 53.47 77.84
CA ALA A 175 -8.17 52.03 77.55
C ALA A 175 -8.79 51.66 76.17
N ALA A 176 -9.49 52.59 75.52
CA ALA A 176 -10.24 52.34 74.29
C ALA A 176 -9.39 52.08 73.02
N PHE A 177 -8.05 52.14 73.09
CA PHE A 177 -7.18 52.17 71.90
C PHE A 177 -6.09 51.08 71.81
N ASN A 178 -5.92 50.20 72.80
CA ASN A 178 -4.77 49.27 72.84
C ASN A 178 -4.97 47.88 72.21
N ASP A 179 -6.19 47.49 71.83
CA ASP A 179 -6.58 46.07 71.63
C ASP A 179 -6.90 45.68 70.16
N ALA A 180 -6.18 46.24 69.17
CA ALA A 180 -6.57 46.19 67.75
C ALA A 180 -6.44 44.82 67.03
N ILE A 181 -5.49 43.95 67.40
CA ILE A 181 -5.34 42.59 66.83
C ILE A 181 -4.96 41.62 67.94
N ARG A 182 -5.74 40.53 68.13
CA ARG A 182 -5.57 39.58 69.24
C ARG A 182 -5.05 38.18 68.90
N THR A 183 -5.15 37.70 67.65
CA THR A 183 -4.70 36.34 67.28
C THR A 183 -4.21 36.20 65.83
N LEU A 184 -3.22 35.33 65.59
CA LEU A 184 -2.90 34.78 64.26
C LEU A 184 -2.59 33.28 64.39
N ASN A 185 -3.28 32.42 63.62
CA ASN A 185 -3.16 30.95 63.66
C ASN A 185 -3.11 30.35 65.09
N GLY A 186 -3.97 30.84 65.98
CA GLY A 186 -4.09 30.40 67.38
C GLY A 186 -3.06 30.98 68.36
N VAL A 187 -2.09 31.77 67.89
CA VAL A 187 -1.10 32.45 68.74
C VAL A 187 -1.64 33.83 69.15
N ALA A 188 -1.63 34.12 70.46
CA ALA A 188 -2.38 35.22 71.07
C ALA A 188 -1.53 36.07 72.04
N ARG A 189 -0.39 36.59 71.58
CA ARG A 189 0.53 37.44 72.38
C ARG A 189 1.04 38.61 71.55
N GLN A 190 1.53 39.66 72.24
CA GLN A 190 2.14 40.82 71.58
C GLN A 190 3.49 40.40 70.95
N GLY A 191 3.50 40.28 69.62
CA GLY A 191 4.64 39.81 68.82
C GLY A 191 4.60 38.30 68.55
N PHE A 192 4.81 37.92 67.29
CA PHE A 192 5.02 36.54 66.85
C PHE A 192 6.20 36.46 65.88
N THR A 193 6.89 35.32 65.84
CA THR A 193 8.09 35.11 65.01
C THR A 193 7.84 34.00 63.99
N ILE A 194 8.17 34.24 62.72
CA ILE A 194 8.08 33.22 61.66
C ILE A 194 9.49 32.66 61.39
N LYS A 195 9.66 31.33 61.44
CA LYS A 195 10.94 30.63 61.21
C LYS A 195 10.78 29.43 60.28
N ALA A 196 11.89 28.93 59.73
CA ALA A 196 11.93 27.69 58.95
C ALA A 196 12.62 26.58 59.75
N ASP A 197 12.23 25.33 59.53
CA ASP A 197 12.82 24.14 60.13
C ASP A 197 13.03 23.05 59.07
N THR A 198 14.26 22.57 58.94
CA THR A 198 14.64 21.48 58.02
C THR A 198 14.91 20.16 58.73
N ALA A 199 14.77 20.09 60.06
CA ALA A 199 14.97 18.89 60.87
C ALA A 199 13.66 18.13 61.14
N ASN A 200 12.51 18.81 61.10
CA ASN A 200 11.20 18.17 61.15
C ASN A 200 10.98 17.30 59.89
N ALA A 201 10.43 16.09 60.09
CA ALA A 201 10.17 15.13 59.02
C ALA A 201 8.82 15.32 58.32
N ALA A 202 7.88 16.06 58.92
CA ALA A 202 6.60 16.38 58.30
C ALA A 202 6.68 17.73 57.58
N TYR A 203 6.40 17.74 56.27
CA TYR A 203 6.23 18.99 55.52
C TYR A 203 4.92 19.70 55.96
N GLY A 204 5.00 20.99 56.29
CA GLY A 204 3.82 21.77 56.68
C GLY A 204 4.14 22.92 57.64
N VAL A 205 3.11 23.59 58.16
CA VAL A 205 3.26 24.71 59.10
C VAL A 205 2.80 24.29 60.50
N THR A 206 3.62 24.56 61.52
CA THR A 206 3.32 24.30 62.93
C THR A 206 3.41 25.59 63.74
N THR A 207 2.47 25.83 64.66
CA THR A 207 2.49 26.98 65.56
C THR A 207 2.85 26.56 66.98
N THR A 208 3.50 27.44 67.74
CA THR A 208 3.85 27.21 69.15
C THR A 208 3.43 28.42 69.96
N ALA A 209 2.38 28.24 70.78
CA ALA A 209 1.80 29.33 71.57
C ALA A 209 2.70 29.78 72.75
N ALA A 210 3.65 28.93 73.18
CA ALA A 210 4.54 29.21 74.30
C ALA A 210 5.59 30.29 73.99
N ASP A 211 6.22 30.23 72.80
CA ASP A 211 7.24 31.18 72.33
C ASP A 211 6.71 32.15 71.27
N SER A 212 5.43 32.03 70.90
CA SER A 212 4.75 32.78 69.84
C SER A 212 5.36 32.58 68.44
N THR A 213 5.88 31.38 68.15
CA THR A 213 6.43 31.06 66.82
C THR A 213 5.45 30.39 65.87
N ILE A 214 5.63 30.67 64.58
CA ILE A 214 5.05 29.95 63.44
C ILE A 214 6.21 29.37 62.63
N THR A 215 6.28 28.05 62.53
CA THR A 215 7.40 27.32 61.90
C THR A 215 6.97 26.69 60.59
N MET A 216 7.70 26.96 59.52
CA MET A 216 7.56 26.32 58.21
C MET A 216 8.52 25.13 58.12
N ASN A 217 7.98 23.92 58.16
CA ASN A 217 8.75 22.68 58.16
C ASN A 217 8.96 22.20 56.72
N VAL A 218 10.22 22.14 56.28
CA VAL A 218 10.62 21.76 54.93
C VAL A 218 11.77 20.74 55.00
N PRO A 219 11.48 19.43 55.10
CA PRO A 219 12.50 18.40 55.24
C PRO A 219 13.47 18.33 54.05
N ILE A 220 14.72 17.98 54.35
CA ILE A 220 15.70 17.48 53.38
C ILE A 220 15.68 15.95 53.48
N VAL A 221 15.67 15.25 52.34
CA VAL A 221 15.58 13.79 52.32
C VAL A 221 16.81 13.17 52.98
N ASN A 222 16.60 12.20 53.87
CA ASN A 222 17.66 11.39 54.46
C ASN A 222 17.22 9.91 54.55
N GLY A 223 18.18 9.00 54.69
CA GLY A 223 17.93 7.55 54.72
C GLY A 223 17.25 7.00 55.99
N THR A 224 16.93 7.84 56.98
CA THR A 224 16.56 7.39 58.33
C THR A 224 15.18 7.92 58.76
N THR A 225 15.01 9.24 58.83
CA THR A 225 13.83 9.92 59.42
C THR A 225 13.03 10.74 58.41
N GLN A 226 13.68 11.30 57.39
CA GLN A 226 13.07 12.24 56.45
C GLN A 226 12.95 11.59 55.06
N LYS A 227 11.94 10.72 54.89
CA LYS A 227 11.78 9.92 53.65
C LYS A 227 11.19 10.69 52.46
N THR A 228 10.71 11.90 52.69
CA THR A 228 10.20 12.83 51.68
C THR A 228 10.70 14.24 52.00
N GLY A 229 10.97 15.05 50.97
CA GLY A 229 11.62 16.35 51.13
C GLY A 229 12.41 16.77 49.89
N LEU A 230 13.31 17.74 50.05
CA LEU A 230 14.25 18.16 49.01
C LEU A 230 15.49 17.25 48.99
N LEU A 231 16.02 16.95 47.80
CA LEU A 231 17.31 16.25 47.66
C LEU A 231 18.49 17.18 47.93
N THR A 232 19.60 16.66 48.43
CA THR A 232 20.84 17.44 48.51
C THR A 232 21.51 17.54 47.13
N TYR A 233 22.41 18.52 46.97
CA TYR A 233 23.24 18.64 45.78
C TYR A 233 24.12 17.39 45.54
N ALA A 234 24.56 16.72 46.61
CA ALA A 234 25.34 15.49 46.53
C ALA A 234 24.53 14.31 45.97
N ASP A 235 23.26 14.18 46.36
CA ASP A 235 22.35 13.14 45.84
C ASP A 235 22.14 13.32 44.33
N TRP A 236 21.94 14.55 43.88
CA TRP A 236 21.79 14.89 42.47
C TRP A 236 23.06 14.60 41.65
N ALA A 237 24.24 14.94 42.17
CA ALA A 237 25.51 14.63 41.53
C ALA A 237 25.76 13.11 41.41
N SER A 238 25.40 12.34 42.45
CA SER A 238 25.46 10.87 42.44
C SER A 238 24.56 10.26 41.35
N PHE A 239 23.35 10.79 41.14
CA PHE A 239 22.48 10.38 40.05
C PHE A 239 23.07 10.72 38.67
N SER A 240 23.52 11.97 38.47
CA SER A 240 24.07 12.42 37.19
C SER A 240 25.33 11.65 36.78
N SER A 241 26.22 11.33 37.72
CA SER A 241 27.47 10.59 37.46
C SER A 241 27.28 9.13 37.03
N LYS A 242 26.09 8.54 37.23
CA LYS A 242 25.81 7.13 36.89
C LYS A 242 25.12 6.93 35.54
N GLN A 243 24.91 8.00 34.78
CA GLN A 243 24.35 7.94 33.42
C GLN A 243 25.44 7.51 32.41
N GLN A 244 25.82 6.23 32.41
CA GLN A 244 26.75 5.67 31.42
C GLN A 244 26.03 5.21 30.14
N ALA A 245 26.64 5.47 28.98
CA ALA A 245 26.22 4.91 27.70
C ALA A 245 26.66 3.44 27.57
N ILE A 246 25.86 2.61 26.89
CA ILE A 246 26.22 1.22 26.60
C ILE A 246 27.51 1.20 25.77
N THR A 247 28.58 0.68 26.37
CA THR A 247 29.89 0.58 25.73
C THR A 247 30.11 -0.83 25.23
N ILE A 248 30.42 -0.98 23.94
CA ILE A 248 30.67 -2.30 23.32
C ILE A 248 32.16 -2.64 23.46
N GLY A 249 32.46 -3.80 24.05
CA GLY A 249 33.82 -4.30 24.25
C GLY A 249 34.35 -5.12 23.07
N ALA A 250 35.55 -5.66 23.22
CA ALA A 250 36.18 -6.52 22.21
C ALA A 250 35.41 -7.84 22.01
N PHE A 251 35.58 -8.45 20.82
CA PHE A 251 34.98 -9.74 20.50
C PHE A 251 35.66 -10.88 21.28
N VAL A 252 34.88 -11.70 21.98
CA VAL A 252 35.38 -12.79 22.83
C VAL A 252 35.52 -14.06 22.00
N ASN A 253 36.76 -14.40 21.64
CA ASN A 253 37.06 -15.52 20.74
C ASN A 253 36.85 -16.93 21.34
N THR A 254 36.75 -17.03 22.67
CA THR A 254 36.56 -18.30 23.39
C THR A 254 35.28 -18.22 24.23
N PRO A 255 34.23 -19.02 23.95
CA PRO A 255 32.95 -18.85 24.62
C PRO A 255 33.00 -19.13 26.12
N THR A 256 32.60 -18.13 26.91
CA THR A 256 32.55 -18.19 28.38
C THR A 256 31.14 -18.46 28.92
N ASN A 257 30.12 -18.40 28.05
CA ASN A 257 28.72 -18.62 28.39
C ASN A 257 27.89 -18.97 27.14
N ALA A 258 26.69 -19.52 27.34
CA ALA A 258 25.79 -19.97 26.28
C ALA A 258 24.82 -18.89 25.74
N ASN A 259 25.06 -17.60 26.02
CA ASN A 259 24.13 -16.52 25.68
C ASN A 259 24.52 -15.74 24.39
N GLY A 260 25.72 -15.96 23.84
CA GLY A 260 26.27 -15.23 22.69
C GLY A 260 26.64 -13.76 22.94
N LEU A 261 26.22 -13.20 24.08
CA LEU A 261 26.59 -11.88 24.61
C LEU A 261 27.04 -12.03 26.06
N ALA A 262 28.07 -11.28 26.45
CA ALA A 262 28.56 -11.19 27.82
C ALA A 262 28.60 -9.73 28.27
N LEU A 263 28.14 -9.44 29.48
CA LEU A 263 28.48 -8.18 30.16
C LEU A 263 29.73 -8.45 30.99
N ASP A 264 30.81 -7.71 30.75
CA ASP A 264 31.99 -7.74 31.60
C ASP A 264 31.69 -6.96 32.90
N PRO A 265 31.63 -7.62 34.07
CA PRO A 265 31.28 -6.96 35.33
C PRO A 265 32.40 -6.07 35.88
N ALA A 266 33.64 -6.18 35.38
CA ALA A 266 34.76 -5.35 35.81
C ALA A 266 34.85 -4.03 35.01
N THR A 267 34.45 -4.05 33.73
CA THR A 267 34.50 -2.85 32.86
C THR A 267 33.14 -2.26 32.51
N GLY A 268 32.05 -2.98 32.76
CA GLY A 268 30.69 -2.58 32.36
C GLY A 268 30.44 -2.69 30.85
N THR A 269 31.32 -3.32 30.07
CA THR A 269 31.22 -3.40 28.61
C THR A 269 30.42 -4.62 28.15
N LEU A 270 29.57 -4.43 27.13
CA LEU A 270 28.83 -5.52 26.48
C LEU A 270 29.67 -6.08 25.33
N GLN A 271 29.90 -7.39 25.32
CA GLN A 271 30.80 -8.08 24.41
C GLN A 271 30.04 -9.15 23.60
N MET A 272 30.34 -9.26 22.30
CA MET A 272 29.89 -10.39 21.49
C MET A 272 30.85 -11.57 21.69
N VAL A 273 30.27 -12.77 21.78
CA VAL A 273 30.99 -14.03 22.00
C VAL A 273 31.01 -14.83 20.70
N ALA A 274 32.10 -15.54 20.42
CA ALA A 274 32.19 -16.47 19.29
C ALA A 274 31.09 -17.55 19.35
N ALA A 275 30.55 -17.96 18.22
CA ALA A 275 29.81 -19.21 18.13
C ALA A 275 30.76 -20.42 18.19
N ASP A 276 30.33 -21.51 18.83
CA ASP A 276 30.95 -22.82 18.74
C ASP A 276 29.90 -23.94 18.55
N ALA A 277 30.29 -25.20 18.75
CA ALA A 277 29.40 -26.36 18.56
C ALA A 277 28.30 -26.50 19.63
N THR A 278 28.40 -25.74 20.72
CA THR A 278 27.53 -25.80 21.91
C THR A 278 26.94 -24.44 22.30
N ASN A 279 27.60 -23.34 21.94
CA ASN A 279 27.26 -21.99 22.34
C ASN A 279 26.87 -21.12 21.12
N PRO A 280 25.71 -20.43 21.15
CA PRO A 280 25.38 -19.43 20.15
C PRO A 280 26.32 -18.22 20.26
N GLY A 281 26.54 -17.51 19.16
CA GLY A 281 27.44 -16.36 19.12
C GLY A 281 27.61 -15.79 17.71
N GLY A 282 28.54 -14.85 17.56
CA GLY A 282 28.93 -14.27 16.28
C GLY A 282 29.95 -15.11 15.50
N VAL A 283 30.09 -14.79 14.22
CA VAL A 283 31.19 -15.30 13.39
C VAL A 283 32.43 -14.43 13.62
N SER A 284 33.61 -15.04 13.75
CA SER A 284 34.88 -14.37 13.99
C SER A 284 35.94 -14.76 12.95
N VAL A 285 37.17 -14.26 13.12
CA VAL A 285 38.32 -14.62 12.27
C VAL A 285 39.06 -15.90 12.72
N THR A 286 38.70 -16.48 13.86
CA THR A 286 39.25 -17.76 14.32
C THR A 286 38.49 -18.94 13.71
N SER A 287 39.06 -20.15 13.78
CA SER A 287 38.35 -21.36 13.36
C SER A 287 37.16 -21.64 14.26
N GLN A 288 35.98 -21.83 13.67
CA GLN A 288 34.73 -22.12 14.38
C GLN A 288 34.07 -23.38 13.83
N THR A 289 33.43 -24.12 14.72
CA THR A 289 32.58 -25.27 14.39
C THR A 289 31.15 -24.91 14.76
N PHE A 290 30.18 -25.14 13.86
CA PHE A 290 28.77 -24.82 14.12
C PHE A 290 27.94 -26.11 14.14
N ALA A 291 27.25 -26.41 15.25
CA ALA A 291 26.38 -27.59 15.35
C ALA A 291 24.95 -27.33 14.83
N GLY A 292 24.26 -28.41 14.44
CA GLY A 292 22.93 -28.36 13.85
C GLY A 292 22.91 -27.80 12.42
N VAL A 293 21.80 -27.99 11.70
CA VAL A 293 21.65 -27.56 10.29
C VAL A 293 21.90 -26.04 10.17
N LYS A 294 22.55 -25.63 9.07
CA LYS A 294 22.74 -24.22 8.68
C LYS A 294 22.16 -24.03 7.29
N THR A 295 21.32 -23.00 7.15
CA THR A 295 20.63 -22.67 5.90
C THR A 295 21.13 -21.32 5.43
N PHE A 296 21.82 -21.30 4.29
CA PHE A 296 22.16 -20.09 3.55
C PHE A 296 21.18 -19.97 2.40
N ARG A 297 20.49 -18.82 2.27
CA ARG A 297 19.42 -18.64 1.26
C ARG A 297 19.94 -18.41 -0.15
N ASP A 298 21.08 -17.73 -0.24
CA ASP A 298 21.69 -17.28 -1.49
C ASP A 298 23.01 -18.05 -1.73
N SER A 299 24.00 -17.42 -2.38
CA SER A 299 25.28 -18.06 -2.69
C SER A 299 26.23 -18.07 -1.48
N THR A 300 26.83 -19.22 -1.19
CA THR A 300 27.97 -19.35 -0.26
C THR A 300 29.28 -19.38 -1.07
N SER A 301 30.16 -18.40 -0.83
CA SER A 301 31.49 -18.36 -1.45
C SER A 301 32.55 -18.90 -0.49
N MET A 302 33.32 -19.90 -0.93
CA MET A 302 34.43 -20.50 -0.18
C MET A 302 35.72 -20.28 -0.97
N ALA A 303 36.63 -19.42 -0.48
CA ALA A 303 37.88 -19.10 -1.18
C ALA A 303 38.95 -20.22 -1.09
N GLY A 304 38.83 -21.09 -0.09
CA GLY A 304 39.64 -22.30 0.05
C GLY A 304 38.89 -23.55 -0.44
N SER A 305 39.06 -24.67 0.28
CA SER A 305 38.37 -25.93 -0.03
C SER A 305 37.05 -26.07 0.71
N LEU A 306 36.04 -26.64 0.06
CA LEU A 306 34.81 -27.13 0.71
C LEU A 306 34.97 -28.63 1.02
N GLY A 307 35.03 -28.98 2.31
CA GLY A 307 35.01 -30.38 2.75
C GLY A 307 33.58 -30.85 3.04
N VAL A 308 33.16 -31.95 2.41
CA VAL A 308 31.89 -32.63 2.72
C VAL A 308 32.17 -34.10 3.02
N THR A 309 31.89 -34.52 4.25
CA THR A 309 32.08 -35.91 4.71
C THR A 309 30.82 -36.78 4.59
N GLY A 310 29.64 -36.14 4.46
CA GLY A 310 28.36 -36.80 4.19
C GLY A 310 27.94 -36.74 2.72
N ALA A 311 26.68 -37.04 2.46
CA ALA A 311 26.11 -36.88 1.11
C ALA A 311 25.89 -35.41 0.75
N ALA A 312 26.08 -35.06 -0.53
CA ALA A 312 25.78 -33.74 -1.09
C ALA A 312 24.79 -33.86 -2.25
N THR A 313 23.75 -33.01 -2.25
CA THR A 313 22.77 -32.92 -3.33
C THR A 313 22.92 -31.57 -4.03
N VAL A 314 23.19 -31.56 -5.34
CA VAL A 314 23.41 -30.34 -6.13
C VAL A 314 22.35 -30.23 -7.23
N GLY A 315 21.33 -29.41 -7.02
CA GLY A 315 20.12 -29.40 -7.86
C GLY A 315 20.31 -28.88 -9.30
N ASN A 316 21.19 -27.90 -9.50
CA ASN A 316 21.40 -27.25 -10.81
C ASN A 316 22.76 -27.63 -11.47
N GLY A 317 23.30 -28.80 -11.12
CA GLY A 317 24.56 -29.32 -11.64
C GLY A 317 25.82 -28.74 -10.99
N LEU A 318 26.96 -29.38 -11.26
CA LEU A 318 28.28 -29.03 -10.72
C LEU A 318 29.18 -28.53 -11.84
N ARG A 319 29.72 -27.31 -11.72
CA ARG A 319 30.70 -26.75 -12.65
C ARG A 319 32.10 -26.79 -12.05
N ILE A 320 33.03 -27.45 -12.74
CA ILE A 320 34.44 -27.55 -12.35
C ILE A 320 35.27 -26.83 -13.42
N THR A 321 36.01 -25.80 -13.02
CA THR A 321 36.78 -24.92 -13.94
C THR A 321 38.28 -25.25 -13.99
N GLY A 322 38.78 -26.12 -13.11
CA GLY A 322 40.17 -26.59 -13.07
C GLY A 322 40.30 -27.80 -12.14
N GLY A 323 41.42 -28.51 -12.20
CA GLY A 323 41.72 -29.69 -11.35
C GLY A 323 40.95 -30.98 -11.68
N GLY A 324 39.74 -30.88 -12.23
CA GLY A 324 38.89 -32.03 -12.57
C GLY A 324 38.19 -32.64 -11.36
N ALA A 325 37.50 -33.77 -11.57
CA ALA A 325 36.86 -34.55 -10.51
C ALA A 325 37.56 -35.91 -10.37
N ASN A 326 38.07 -36.22 -9.19
CA ASN A 326 38.51 -37.57 -8.84
C ASN A 326 37.35 -38.33 -8.19
N ILE A 327 36.68 -39.19 -8.95
CA ILE A 327 35.54 -39.98 -8.47
C ILE A 327 35.97 -41.44 -8.37
N THR A 328 36.03 -41.96 -7.15
CA THR A 328 36.42 -43.34 -6.85
C THR A 328 35.24 -44.32 -6.81
N GLY A 329 34.02 -43.82 -6.69
CA GLY A 329 32.77 -44.59 -6.77
C GLY A 329 32.14 -44.58 -8.18
N ASN A 330 30.95 -45.18 -8.29
CA ASN A 330 30.21 -45.22 -9.55
C ASN A 330 29.70 -43.84 -9.97
N VAL A 331 29.67 -43.57 -11.27
CA VAL A 331 29.06 -42.38 -11.89
C VAL A 331 27.82 -42.80 -12.67
N THR A 332 26.65 -42.28 -12.29
CA THR A 332 25.39 -42.49 -13.02
C THR A 332 25.00 -41.21 -13.76
N LEU A 333 24.98 -41.27 -15.10
CA LEU A 333 24.51 -40.18 -15.95
C LEU A 333 23.06 -40.45 -16.36
N ALA A 334 22.10 -39.83 -15.68
CA ALA A 334 20.66 -40.02 -15.95
C ALA A 334 20.25 -39.51 -17.34
N THR A 335 20.91 -38.46 -17.82
CA THR A 335 20.84 -37.99 -19.21
C THR A 335 22.24 -37.57 -19.65
N ALA A 336 22.64 -37.98 -20.86
CA ALA A 336 23.75 -37.34 -21.56
C ALA A 336 23.17 -36.18 -22.39
N PRO A 337 23.81 -34.99 -22.43
CA PRO A 337 23.39 -33.93 -23.33
C PRO A 337 23.39 -34.44 -24.78
N PRO A 338 22.34 -34.18 -25.58
CA PRO A 338 22.36 -34.50 -27.00
C PRO A 338 23.50 -33.71 -27.66
N ASN A 339 24.47 -34.42 -28.24
CA ASN A 339 25.59 -33.77 -28.88
C ASN A 339 25.12 -33.12 -30.19
N VAL A 340 25.47 -31.86 -30.41
CA VAL A 340 25.14 -31.11 -31.64
C VAL A 340 26.09 -31.48 -32.78
N SER A 341 26.11 -32.76 -33.17
CA SER A 341 26.70 -33.22 -34.42
C SER A 341 25.99 -34.48 -34.91
N THR A 342 25.54 -34.44 -36.15
CA THR A 342 24.65 -35.45 -36.73
C THR A 342 25.38 -36.73 -37.14
N ALA A 343 24.70 -37.87 -36.88
CA ALA A 343 24.98 -39.24 -37.32
C ALA A 343 26.04 -40.07 -36.55
N THR A 344 25.61 -41.29 -36.20
CA THR A 344 26.28 -42.45 -35.58
C THR A 344 26.55 -42.44 -34.07
N THR A 345 26.48 -43.66 -33.51
CA THR A 345 26.41 -43.97 -32.07
C THR A 345 27.73 -43.67 -31.35
N SER A 346 27.70 -42.80 -30.34
CA SER A 346 28.89 -42.48 -29.55
C SER A 346 29.05 -43.40 -28.34
N VAL A 347 30.29 -43.77 -28.01
CA VAL A 347 30.62 -44.64 -26.87
C VAL A 347 31.56 -43.90 -25.92
N LEU A 348 31.32 -44.04 -24.61
CA LEU A 348 32.18 -43.45 -23.58
C LEU A 348 33.39 -44.36 -23.34
N PHE A 349 34.58 -43.89 -23.68
CA PHE A 349 35.84 -44.58 -23.39
C PHE A 349 36.47 -43.98 -22.14
N ARG A 350 36.91 -44.84 -21.21
CA ARG A 350 37.87 -44.43 -20.18
C ARG A 350 39.27 -44.51 -20.78
N ASN A 351 39.95 -43.37 -20.90
CA ASN A 351 41.34 -43.30 -21.29
C ASN A 351 42.18 -44.05 -20.22
N PRO A 352 42.90 -45.13 -20.56
CA PRO A 352 43.58 -45.96 -19.57
C PRO A 352 44.82 -45.28 -18.96
N THR A 353 45.33 -44.22 -19.60
CA THR A 353 46.52 -43.48 -19.15
C THR A 353 46.16 -42.23 -18.35
N THR A 354 45.14 -41.48 -18.78
CA THR A 354 44.73 -40.22 -18.10
C THR A 354 43.51 -40.38 -17.19
N GLY A 355 42.80 -41.50 -17.28
CA GLY A 355 41.54 -41.74 -16.56
C GLY A 355 40.32 -40.97 -17.11
N ALA A 356 40.51 -40.05 -18.06
CA ALA A 356 39.45 -39.22 -18.62
C ALA A 356 38.36 -40.06 -19.31
N ILE A 357 37.10 -39.67 -19.12
CA ILE A 357 35.98 -40.22 -19.90
C ILE A 357 35.82 -39.40 -21.17
N GLU A 358 36.14 -40.00 -22.30
CA GLU A 358 36.07 -39.39 -23.63
C GLU A 358 34.87 -39.97 -24.38
N ASN A 359 33.94 -39.11 -24.83
CA ASN A 359 32.89 -39.51 -25.75
C ASN A 359 33.48 -39.58 -27.16
N ARG A 360 33.80 -40.79 -27.65
CA ARG A 360 34.40 -40.97 -28.97
C ARG A 360 33.37 -41.47 -29.98
N LEU A 361 33.49 -40.97 -31.21
CA LEU A 361 32.82 -41.53 -32.37
C LEU A 361 33.44 -42.90 -32.67
N VAL A 362 32.60 -43.89 -32.94
CA VAL A 362 33.02 -45.21 -33.42
C VAL A 362 32.41 -45.39 -34.79
N ASP A 363 33.25 -45.60 -35.81
CA ASP A 363 32.75 -45.79 -37.17
C ASP A 363 31.90 -47.07 -37.26
N SER A 364 30.77 -46.97 -37.95
CA SER A 364 29.90 -48.08 -38.31
C SER A 364 30.64 -49.20 -39.09
N THR A 365 31.75 -48.87 -39.78
CA THR A 365 32.63 -49.87 -40.43
C THR A 365 33.21 -50.90 -39.46
N ALA A 366 33.32 -50.58 -38.16
CA ALA A 366 33.72 -51.54 -37.13
C ALA A 366 32.75 -52.73 -37.01
N PHE A 367 31.50 -52.56 -37.46
CA PHE A 367 30.42 -53.54 -37.35
C PHE A 367 29.86 -54.03 -38.70
N SER A 368 30.22 -53.41 -39.85
CA SER A 368 29.46 -53.58 -41.11
C SER A 368 30.01 -54.59 -42.14
N VAL A 369 31.14 -55.27 -41.90
CA VAL A 369 31.64 -56.32 -42.81
C VAL A 369 30.99 -57.68 -42.52
N GLY A 370 29.79 -57.88 -43.08
CA GLY A 370 28.91 -59.02 -42.83
C GLY A 370 29.39 -60.41 -43.30
N ILE A 371 30.47 -60.48 -44.10
CA ILE A 371 31.12 -61.76 -44.44
C ILE A 371 32.62 -61.62 -44.16
N ARG A 372 33.08 -62.25 -43.07
CA ARG A 372 34.50 -62.37 -42.75
C ARG A 372 35.16 -63.59 -43.38
N GLN A 373 34.38 -64.63 -43.72
CA GLN A 373 34.89 -65.88 -44.29
C GLN A 373 33.88 -66.59 -45.20
N ILE A 374 34.33 -67.18 -46.32
CA ILE A 374 33.58 -68.18 -47.11
C ILE A 374 34.54 -69.33 -47.46
N ASN A 375 34.21 -70.58 -47.10
CA ASN A 375 34.97 -71.79 -47.44
C ASN A 375 36.50 -71.67 -47.24
N GLY A 376 36.93 -71.06 -46.12
CA GLY A 376 38.36 -70.83 -45.83
C GLY A 376 38.91 -69.46 -46.22
N GLN A 377 38.33 -68.80 -47.22
CA GLN A 377 38.77 -67.48 -47.70
C GLN A 377 38.32 -66.36 -46.77
N THR A 378 39.20 -65.42 -46.41
CA THR A 378 38.91 -64.32 -45.48
C THR A 378 38.83 -62.94 -46.17
N GLY A 379 37.94 -62.08 -45.65
CA GLY A 379 37.59 -60.77 -46.25
C GLY A 379 38.69 -59.68 -46.17
N PRO A 380 38.43 -58.45 -46.66
CA PRO A 380 37.10 -57.84 -46.78
C PRO A 380 36.36 -58.06 -48.11
N ALA A 381 37.05 -58.44 -49.18
CA ALA A 381 36.43 -58.73 -50.48
C ALA A 381 36.82 -60.14 -50.95
N ILE A 382 35.84 -60.90 -51.45
CA ILE A 382 36.04 -62.22 -52.05
C ILE A 382 35.50 -62.17 -53.49
N SER A 383 36.35 -62.43 -54.47
CA SER A 383 36.02 -62.33 -55.90
C SER A 383 35.60 -63.69 -56.49
N PHE A 384 34.54 -63.71 -57.28
CA PHE A 384 34.14 -64.90 -58.04
C PHE A 384 34.88 -64.95 -59.39
N LEU A 385 35.31 -66.14 -59.81
CA LEU A 385 35.98 -66.42 -61.08
C LEU A 385 35.40 -67.67 -61.75
N THR A 386 35.75 -67.87 -63.02
CA THR A 386 35.59 -69.14 -63.74
C THR A 386 36.94 -69.79 -64.01
N GLY A 387 36.94 -71.11 -64.18
CA GLY A 387 38.11 -71.93 -64.55
C GLY A 387 37.68 -73.22 -65.24
N LYS A 388 38.64 -74.12 -65.49
CA LYS A 388 38.40 -75.42 -66.15
C LYS A 388 39.15 -76.61 -65.52
N ASN A 389 39.54 -76.48 -64.25
CA ASN A 389 40.32 -77.49 -63.55
C ASN A 389 39.44 -78.62 -62.99
N GLY A 390 39.94 -79.86 -63.03
CA GLY A 390 39.24 -81.05 -62.54
C GLY A 390 38.46 -81.79 -63.62
N THR A 391 37.80 -82.88 -63.22
CA THR A 391 37.02 -83.78 -64.10
C THR A 391 35.51 -83.57 -64.00
N ASP A 392 35.07 -82.61 -63.18
CA ASP A 392 33.67 -82.32 -62.89
C ASP A 392 33.51 -80.85 -62.49
N VAL A 393 32.28 -80.33 -62.52
CA VAL A 393 31.99 -78.96 -62.08
C VAL A 393 32.27 -78.83 -60.58
N ASN A 394 33.17 -77.92 -60.21
CA ASN A 394 33.60 -77.72 -58.82
C ASN A 394 33.81 -76.24 -58.49
N ILE A 395 33.85 -75.92 -57.19
CA ILE A 395 34.12 -74.58 -56.68
C ILE A 395 35.41 -74.63 -55.86
N ASP A 396 36.48 -74.07 -56.42
CA ASP A 396 37.78 -73.94 -55.78
C ASP A 396 37.81 -72.69 -54.89
N SER A 397 38.02 -72.93 -53.59
CA SER A 397 38.15 -71.93 -52.52
C SER A 397 39.51 -72.00 -51.82
N THR A 398 40.49 -72.70 -52.39
CA THR A 398 41.76 -73.01 -51.71
C THR A 398 42.99 -72.62 -52.53
N SER A 399 42.93 -72.60 -53.86
CA SER A 399 44.11 -72.34 -54.71
C SER A 399 44.54 -70.87 -54.79
N ALA A 400 43.70 -69.91 -54.40
CA ALA A 400 44.02 -68.48 -54.43
C ALA A 400 43.32 -67.70 -53.31
N THR A 401 44.03 -66.77 -52.66
CA THR A 401 43.46 -65.94 -51.59
C THR A 401 42.47 -64.91 -52.13
N ASN A 402 41.41 -64.66 -51.36
CA ASN A 402 40.32 -63.72 -51.69
C ASN A 402 39.56 -64.08 -52.99
N ARG A 403 39.59 -65.35 -53.42
CA ARG A 403 38.90 -65.80 -54.64
C ARG A 403 38.08 -67.08 -54.43
N LEU A 404 37.02 -67.20 -55.23
CA LEU A 404 36.21 -68.40 -55.38
C LEU A 404 36.08 -68.71 -56.87
N THR A 405 36.69 -69.79 -57.36
CA THR A 405 36.75 -70.12 -58.79
C THR A 405 35.82 -71.27 -59.11
N ILE A 406 34.81 -71.03 -59.94
CA ILE A 406 33.90 -72.06 -60.45
C ILE A 406 34.54 -72.72 -61.66
N ASN A 407 35.05 -73.93 -61.49
CA ASN A 407 35.64 -74.71 -62.56
C ASN A 407 34.57 -75.49 -63.32
N VAL A 408 34.58 -75.36 -64.65
CA VAL A 408 33.75 -76.12 -65.58
C VAL A 408 34.68 -76.69 -66.66
N PRO A 409 35.02 -77.99 -66.63
CA PRO A 409 35.92 -78.58 -67.62
C PRO A 409 35.25 -78.78 -68.99
N ASP A 410 36.04 -79.10 -70.00
CA ASP A 410 35.56 -79.51 -71.33
C ASP A 410 35.15 -80.99 -71.34
N ALA A 411 34.14 -81.35 -72.13
CA ALA A 411 33.66 -82.72 -72.22
C ALA A 411 34.70 -83.67 -72.82
N SER A 412 34.93 -84.80 -72.15
CA SER A 412 35.87 -85.82 -72.61
C SER A 412 35.45 -87.22 -72.17
N THR A 413 36.32 -88.23 -72.39
CA THR A 413 36.09 -89.59 -71.93
C THR A 413 36.18 -89.72 -70.41
N THR A 414 36.81 -88.77 -69.72
CA THR A 414 37.05 -88.80 -68.27
C THR A 414 36.50 -87.57 -67.52
N ALA A 415 36.04 -86.53 -68.23
CA ALA A 415 35.50 -85.31 -67.63
C ALA A 415 34.03 -85.05 -68.02
N ARG A 416 33.21 -84.77 -67.00
CA ARG A 416 31.84 -84.26 -67.17
C ARG A 416 31.92 -82.75 -67.43
N GLY A 417 32.04 -82.40 -68.70
CA GLY A 417 32.29 -81.03 -69.12
C GLY A 417 31.33 -80.49 -70.17
N VAL A 418 31.61 -79.27 -70.64
CA VAL A 418 30.87 -78.59 -71.71
C VAL A 418 31.30 -79.05 -73.10
N VAL A 419 30.36 -79.08 -74.03
CA VAL A 419 30.64 -79.33 -75.45
C VAL A 419 31.10 -78.03 -76.11
N ASN A 420 32.21 -78.07 -76.85
CA ASN A 420 32.81 -76.89 -77.49
C ASN A 420 33.26 -77.17 -78.93
N ASP A 421 33.99 -76.24 -79.54
CA ASP A 421 34.47 -76.29 -80.93
C ASP A 421 35.79 -77.07 -81.13
N SER A 422 36.42 -77.50 -80.04
CA SER A 422 37.61 -78.36 -80.06
C SER A 422 37.23 -79.82 -80.34
N THR A 423 38.22 -80.65 -80.69
CA THR A 423 37.99 -82.09 -80.85
C THR A 423 37.71 -82.73 -79.49
N GLN A 424 36.52 -83.30 -79.32
CA GLN A 424 36.06 -83.95 -78.09
C GLN A 424 35.64 -85.40 -78.37
N THR A 425 35.95 -86.28 -77.41
CA THR A 425 35.60 -87.71 -77.46
C THR A 425 34.74 -88.05 -76.26
N PHE A 426 33.56 -88.64 -76.48
CA PHE A 426 32.61 -88.96 -75.42
C PHE A 426 32.60 -90.47 -75.12
N ALA A 427 32.71 -90.84 -73.84
CA ALA A 427 32.66 -92.24 -73.42
C ALA A 427 31.22 -92.76 -73.21
N GLY A 428 31.00 -94.06 -73.46
CA GLY A 428 29.71 -94.75 -73.28
C GLY A 428 28.66 -94.41 -74.33
N ASN A 429 27.54 -95.14 -74.34
CA ASN A 429 26.48 -94.96 -75.34
C ASN A 429 25.93 -93.53 -75.36
N LYS A 430 25.64 -93.01 -76.56
CA LYS A 430 25.03 -91.70 -76.79
C LYS A 430 23.75 -91.89 -77.59
N THR A 431 22.68 -91.27 -77.12
CA THR A 431 21.38 -91.27 -77.79
C THR A 431 21.12 -89.88 -78.35
N LEU A 432 20.65 -89.83 -79.60
CA LEU A 432 20.14 -88.64 -80.26
C LEU A 432 18.70 -88.96 -80.66
N ARG A 433 17.75 -88.09 -80.28
CA ARG A 433 16.32 -88.40 -80.37
C ARG A 433 15.73 -88.20 -81.77
N ASP A 434 16.16 -87.13 -82.43
CA ASP A 434 15.53 -86.63 -83.64
C ASP A 434 16.47 -86.86 -84.85
N SER A 435 17.25 -85.85 -85.26
CA SER A 435 18.18 -85.97 -86.40
C SER A 435 19.64 -85.64 -86.02
N LEU A 436 20.58 -86.17 -86.80
CA LEU A 436 22.00 -85.83 -86.74
C LEU A 436 22.48 -85.37 -88.12
N ALA A 437 22.84 -84.10 -88.25
CA ALA A 437 23.48 -83.55 -89.45
C ALA A 437 25.00 -83.54 -89.26
N VAL A 438 25.74 -84.10 -90.22
CA VAL A 438 27.22 -84.14 -90.20
C VAL A 438 27.77 -83.44 -91.43
N GLY A 439 28.29 -82.22 -91.25
CA GLY A 439 28.67 -81.33 -92.37
C GLY A 439 29.99 -81.67 -93.09
N LYS A 440 30.76 -82.66 -92.64
CA LYS A 440 32.01 -83.09 -93.29
C LYS A 440 32.05 -84.59 -93.55
N GLY A 441 32.09 -85.41 -92.50
CA GLY A 441 32.08 -86.87 -92.64
C GLY A 441 31.81 -87.59 -91.33
N ALA A 442 31.00 -88.65 -91.40
CA ALA A 442 30.72 -89.55 -90.29
C ALA A 442 31.49 -90.86 -90.48
N ASN A 443 32.41 -91.20 -89.56
CA ASN A 443 33.02 -92.53 -89.49
C ASN A 443 32.29 -93.38 -88.45
N ILE A 444 31.68 -94.47 -88.88
CA ILE A 444 30.96 -95.42 -88.02
C ILE A 444 31.79 -96.69 -87.90
N GLY A 445 32.18 -97.05 -86.67
CA GLY A 445 32.99 -98.26 -86.39
C GLY A 445 34.51 -98.09 -86.57
N GLY A 446 35.01 -96.89 -86.89
CA GLY A 446 36.45 -96.60 -87.04
C GLY A 446 36.94 -95.46 -86.16
N ALA A 447 38.26 -95.43 -85.89
CA ALA A 447 38.91 -94.44 -85.01
C ALA A 447 39.70 -93.34 -85.75
N VAL A 448 39.60 -93.29 -87.08
CA VAL A 448 40.28 -92.31 -87.95
C VAL A 448 39.28 -91.33 -88.56
N SER A 449 39.74 -90.20 -89.09
CA SER A 449 38.89 -89.27 -89.84
C SER A 449 38.25 -89.97 -91.05
N ALA A 450 36.97 -89.68 -91.30
CA ALA A 450 36.27 -90.21 -92.47
C ALA A 450 36.87 -89.61 -93.76
N ASN A 451 37.11 -90.46 -94.77
CA ASN A 451 37.50 -90.03 -96.12
C ASN A 451 36.30 -89.86 -97.08
N SER A 452 35.09 -90.17 -96.59
CA SER A 452 33.81 -90.09 -97.28
C SER A 452 32.79 -89.39 -96.37
N THR A 453 31.73 -88.80 -96.92
CA THR A 453 30.68 -88.12 -96.14
C THR A 453 29.96 -89.07 -95.17
N LEU A 454 29.79 -90.33 -95.57
CA LEU A 454 29.47 -91.45 -94.69
C LEU A 454 30.47 -92.58 -94.96
N GLN A 455 31.24 -92.96 -93.94
CA GLN A 455 32.14 -94.10 -93.97
C GLN A 455 31.69 -95.11 -92.91
N VAL A 456 31.32 -96.31 -93.34
CA VAL A 456 30.95 -97.42 -92.45
C VAL A 456 32.07 -98.45 -92.46
N SER A 457 32.84 -98.51 -91.37
CA SER A 457 33.93 -99.47 -91.15
C SER A 457 33.37 -100.75 -90.53
N GLY A 458 32.39 -101.38 -91.18
CA GLY A 458 31.63 -102.52 -90.64
C GLY A 458 30.41 -102.89 -91.48
N SER A 459 29.43 -103.58 -90.88
CA SER A 459 28.17 -103.93 -91.54
C SER A 459 27.16 -102.79 -91.51
N MET A 460 26.22 -102.79 -92.47
CA MET A 460 25.07 -101.90 -92.51
C MET A 460 23.78 -102.72 -92.60
N SER A 461 22.78 -102.34 -91.79
CA SER A 461 21.43 -102.92 -91.85
C SER A 461 20.49 -101.95 -92.57
N MET A 462 19.63 -102.48 -93.43
CA MET A 462 18.63 -101.72 -94.19
C MET A 462 17.27 -102.41 -94.04
N ASN A 463 16.18 -101.64 -94.12
CA ASN A 463 14.84 -102.19 -93.99
C ASN A 463 14.49 -103.16 -95.13
N ILE A 464 13.87 -104.28 -94.78
CA ILE A 464 13.36 -105.28 -95.72
C ILE A 464 11.89 -105.59 -95.41
N ARG A 465 11.02 -105.41 -96.39
CA ARG A 465 9.56 -105.63 -96.29
C ARG A 465 9.12 -106.67 -97.31
N SER A 466 8.12 -107.49 -96.95
CA SER A 466 7.49 -108.44 -97.86
C SER A 466 6.05 -108.02 -98.15
N VAL A 467 5.60 -108.16 -99.40
CA VAL A 467 4.25 -107.83 -99.86
C VAL A 467 3.72 -108.88 -100.84
N ASN A 468 2.40 -109.05 -100.87
CA ASN A 468 1.69 -110.01 -101.73
C ASN A 468 0.47 -109.37 -102.45
N SER A 469 0.42 -108.05 -102.48
CA SER A 469 -0.63 -107.24 -103.09
C SER A 469 -0.05 -105.90 -103.55
N SER A 470 -0.76 -105.21 -104.44
CA SER A 470 -0.33 -103.92 -104.99
C SER A 470 -0.31 -102.82 -103.91
N GLY A 471 0.69 -101.95 -103.95
CA GLY A 471 0.85 -100.88 -102.96
C GLY A 471 2.10 -100.03 -103.17
N SER A 472 2.19 -98.93 -102.44
CA SER A 472 3.28 -97.96 -102.57
C SER A 472 4.51 -98.31 -101.70
N LEU A 473 5.68 -97.86 -102.16
CA LEU A 473 6.88 -97.74 -101.33
C LEU A 473 6.79 -96.50 -100.45
N THR A 474 7.35 -96.61 -99.25
CA THR A 474 7.38 -95.58 -98.21
C THR A 474 8.82 -95.11 -97.95
N GLU A 475 8.99 -94.02 -97.21
CA GLU A 475 10.31 -93.50 -96.83
C GLU A 475 11.15 -94.45 -95.97
N THR A 476 10.52 -95.45 -95.34
CA THR A 476 11.22 -96.47 -94.52
C THR A 476 11.63 -97.69 -95.34
N ASP A 477 11.12 -97.88 -96.55
CA ASP A 477 11.51 -99.02 -97.40
C ASP A 477 12.95 -98.88 -97.90
N ASN A 478 13.58 -100.03 -98.13
CA ASN A 478 14.79 -100.12 -98.95
C ASN A 478 14.74 -101.34 -99.86
N THR A 479 14.50 -102.53 -99.30
CA THR A 479 14.28 -103.75 -100.08
C THR A 479 12.85 -104.25 -99.91
N VAL A 480 12.15 -104.51 -101.01
CA VAL A 480 10.79 -105.07 -101.01
C VAL A 480 10.74 -106.39 -101.78
N LEU A 481 10.31 -107.44 -101.08
CA LEU A 481 10.09 -108.78 -101.61
C LEU A 481 8.62 -108.92 -102.02
N VAL A 482 8.37 -109.17 -103.30
CA VAL A 482 7.03 -109.14 -103.90
C VAL A 482 6.61 -110.53 -104.35
N ASN A 483 5.55 -111.05 -103.75
CA ASN A 483 4.97 -112.34 -104.09
C ASN A 483 3.71 -112.16 -104.96
N ALA A 484 3.80 -112.52 -106.25
CA ALA A 484 2.73 -112.46 -107.24
C ALA A 484 2.02 -113.81 -107.44
N SER A 485 1.99 -114.70 -106.43
CA SER A 485 1.32 -116.01 -106.57
C SER A 485 -0.18 -115.94 -106.85
N THR A 486 -0.88 -114.91 -106.39
CA THR A 486 -2.35 -114.76 -106.51
C THR A 486 -2.81 -113.85 -107.65
N GLY A 487 -1.89 -113.17 -108.33
CA GLY A 487 -2.17 -112.24 -109.44
C GLY A 487 -0.96 -111.34 -109.71
N SER A 488 -0.98 -110.60 -110.82
CA SER A 488 0.03 -109.54 -111.05
C SER A 488 -0.04 -108.48 -109.94
N VAL A 489 1.12 -108.03 -109.45
CA VAL A 489 1.25 -107.08 -108.34
C VAL A 489 1.93 -105.80 -108.80
N THR A 490 1.33 -104.64 -108.54
CA THR A 490 1.90 -103.33 -108.88
C THR A 490 2.53 -102.68 -107.65
N ILE A 491 3.83 -102.41 -107.71
CA ILE A 491 4.57 -101.65 -106.70
C ILE A 491 4.71 -100.20 -107.17
N THR A 492 4.06 -99.29 -106.46
CA THR A 492 4.03 -97.87 -106.82
C THR A 492 5.20 -97.14 -106.16
N LEU A 493 6.03 -96.45 -106.96
CA LEU A 493 7.14 -95.64 -106.45
C LEU A 493 6.64 -94.24 -106.04
N PRO A 494 7.09 -93.68 -104.91
CA PRO A 494 6.74 -92.32 -104.51
C PRO A 494 7.28 -91.26 -105.50
N PRO A 495 6.76 -90.02 -105.45
CA PRO A 495 7.33 -88.90 -106.22
C PRO A 495 8.82 -88.70 -105.91
N GLY A 496 9.65 -88.58 -106.96
CA GLY A 496 11.11 -88.42 -106.81
C GLY A 496 11.54 -87.08 -106.21
N THR A 497 10.69 -86.05 -106.27
CA THR A 497 11.05 -84.62 -106.16
C THR A 497 11.81 -84.25 -104.89
N ASN A 498 11.52 -84.91 -103.76
CA ASN A 498 12.14 -84.63 -102.46
C ASN A 498 13.06 -85.77 -101.96
N ILE A 499 13.38 -86.73 -102.84
CA ILE A 499 14.12 -87.95 -102.50
C ILE A 499 15.22 -88.28 -103.53
N VAL A 500 15.82 -87.25 -104.14
CA VAL A 500 16.96 -87.36 -105.08
C VAL A 500 18.01 -88.34 -104.55
N GLY A 501 18.40 -89.32 -105.35
CA GLY A 501 19.37 -90.34 -104.99
C GLY A 501 18.80 -91.51 -104.15
N ARG A 502 17.52 -91.52 -103.79
CA ARG A 502 16.87 -92.63 -103.08
C ARG A 502 16.95 -93.91 -103.91
N VAL A 503 17.43 -94.98 -103.28
CA VAL A 503 17.56 -96.31 -103.86
C VAL A 503 16.50 -97.25 -103.27
N TYR A 504 15.81 -98.01 -104.13
CA TYR A 504 14.95 -99.12 -103.74
C TYR A 504 15.34 -100.40 -104.48
N THR A 505 15.22 -101.56 -103.83
CA THR A 505 15.38 -102.87 -104.46
C THR A 505 14.05 -103.61 -104.43
N ILE A 506 13.50 -103.96 -105.58
CA ILE A 506 12.24 -104.70 -105.73
C ILE A 506 12.57 -106.08 -106.28
N LYS A 507 12.21 -107.14 -105.55
CA LYS A 507 12.51 -108.54 -105.92
C LYS A 507 11.23 -109.36 -106.02
N LYS A 508 10.99 -110.00 -107.17
CA LYS A 508 9.90 -110.97 -107.30
C LYS A 508 10.29 -112.27 -106.58
N THR A 509 9.44 -112.78 -105.70
CA THR A 509 9.73 -113.98 -104.89
C THR A 509 8.78 -115.16 -105.15
N GLY A 510 7.69 -114.95 -105.89
CA GLY A 510 6.73 -115.98 -106.29
C GLY A 510 5.77 -115.48 -107.37
N GLY A 511 5.06 -116.40 -108.05
CA GLY A 511 4.14 -116.11 -109.16
C GLY A 511 4.27 -117.08 -110.36
N SER A 512 3.33 -117.01 -111.30
CA SER A 512 3.56 -117.47 -112.69
C SER A 512 4.35 -116.40 -113.46
N ILE A 513 4.78 -116.71 -114.69
CA ILE A 513 5.27 -115.69 -115.64
C ILE A 513 4.17 -114.67 -115.98
N ASP A 514 2.90 -115.12 -116.02
CA ASP A 514 1.72 -114.28 -116.29
C ASP A 514 1.37 -113.33 -115.13
N ASN A 515 1.69 -113.74 -113.90
CA ASN A 515 1.57 -112.91 -112.72
C ASN A 515 2.88 -112.16 -112.49
N SER A 516 3.00 -111.04 -113.19
CA SER A 516 4.17 -110.17 -113.18
C SER A 516 4.20 -109.24 -111.96
N VAL A 517 5.39 -108.71 -111.64
CA VAL A 517 5.53 -107.60 -110.70
C VAL A 517 5.80 -106.33 -111.51
N VAL A 518 4.82 -105.43 -111.55
CA VAL A 518 4.90 -104.17 -112.30
C VAL A 518 5.36 -103.08 -111.34
N ILE A 519 6.44 -102.39 -111.67
CA ILE A 519 6.93 -101.23 -110.92
C ILE A 519 6.44 -99.99 -111.64
N GLN A 520 5.67 -99.16 -110.94
CA GLN A 520 4.96 -98.02 -111.50
C GLN A 520 5.38 -96.73 -110.78
N PRO A 521 6.03 -95.75 -111.44
CA PRO A 521 6.25 -94.44 -110.83
C PRO A 521 4.92 -93.70 -110.65
N THR A 522 4.77 -92.98 -109.52
CA THR A 522 3.67 -92.01 -109.33
C THR A 522 3.84 -90.78 -110.24
N GLY A 523 5.08 -90.48 -110.62
CA GLY A 523 5.44 -89.44 -111.59
C GLY A 523 6.86 -89.66 -112.11
N GLY A 524 7.12 -89.21 -113.34
CA GLY A 524 8.34 -89.54 -114.08
C GLY A 524 8.24 -90.89 -114.82
N GLN A 525 9.37 -91.31 -115.38
CA GLN A 525 9.53 -92.56 -116.12
C GLN A 525 10.55 -93.50 -115.45
N ILE A 526 10.48 -94.80 -115.74
CA ILE A 526 11.55 -95.76 -115.44
C ILE A 526 12.24 -96.13 -116.76
N GLU A 527 13.53 -95.82 -116.93
CA GLU A 527 14.27 -96.09 -118.19
C GLU A 527 13.55 -95.55 -119.45
N GLY A 528 12.90 -94.39 -119.35
CA GLY A 528 12.07 -93.81 -120.42
C GLY A 528 10.71 -94.49 -120.64
N GLY A 529 10.41 -95.59 -119.95
CA GLY A 529 9.11 -96.26 -119.94
C GLY A 529 8.16 -95.72 -118.87
N SER A 530 6.86 -95.93 -119.05
CA SER A 530 5.84 -95.58 -118.04
C SER A 530 5.82 -96.54 -116.84
N SER A 531 6.43 -97.72 -116.95
CA SER A 531 6.57 -98.73 -115.90
C SER A 531 7.74 -99.68 -116.21
N TYR A 532 8.13 -100.52 -115.26
CA TYR A 532 9.12 -101.59 -115.44
C TYR A 532 8.59 -102.91 -114.88
N THR A 533 8.61 -103.98 -115.66
CA THR A 533 7.97 -105.26 -115.27
C THR A 533 9.00 -106.38 -115.02
N ILE A 534 8.88 -107.04 -113.86
CA ILE A 534 9.61 -108.25 -113.51
C ILE A 534 8.72 -109.47 -113.76
N TYR A 535 9.07 -110.28 -114.75
CA TYR A 535 8.36 -111.52 -115.08
C TYR A 535 8.90 -112.74 -114.32
N ASN A 536 10.21 -112.90 -114.25
CA ASN A 536 10.85 -114.10 -113.71
C ASN A 536 10.90 -114.11 -112.17
N ASN A 537 10.52 -115.23 -111.56
CA ASN A 537 10.66 -115.41 -110.12
C ASN A 537 12.14 -115.34 -109.69
N TYR A 538 12.38 -114.88 -108.47
CA TYR A 538 13.69 -114.72 -107.84
C TYR A 538 14.64 -113.69 -108.50
N THR A 539 14.18 -112.99 -109.53
CA THR A 539 14.87 -111.83 -110.11
C THR A 539 14.44 -110.53 -109.43
N TYR A 540 15.29 -109.51 -109.53
CA TYR A 540 15.10 -108.21 -108.87
C TYR A 540 15.51 -107.07 -109.78
N VAL A 541 15.14 -105.86 -109.41
CA VAL A 541 15.85 -104.66 -109.86
C VAL A 541 16.18 -103.78 -108.66
N THR A 542 17.34 -103.14 -108.69
CA THR A 542 17.64 -101.98 -107.86
C THR A 542 17.47 -100.74 -108.73
N ILE A 543 16.63 -99.83 -108.28
CA ILE A 543 16.31 -98.57 -108.95
C ILE A 543 16.72 -97.38 -108.11
N GLN A 544 17.09 -96.28 -108.76
CA GLN A 544 17.46 -95.02 -108.12
C GLN A 544 16.80 -93.84 -108.84
N THR A 545 16.31 -92.85 -108.09
CA THR A 545 15.76 -91.62 -108.70
C THR A 545 16.77 -90.49 -108.77
N ASP A 546 16.72 -89.71 -109.85
CA ASP A 546 17.44 -88.43 -110.00
C ASP A 546 16.63 -87.22 -109.48
N GLY A 547 15.42 -87.45 -108.96
CA GLY A 547 14.45 -86.42 -108.56
C GLY A 547 13.27 -86.26 -109.52
N THR A 548 13.44 -86.65 -110.78
CA THR A 548 12.43 -86.53 -111.85
C THR A 548 12.04 -87.89 -112.41
N ASN A 549 13.02 -88.74 -112.71
CA ASN A 549 12.87 -90.09 -113.27
C ASN A 549 13.50 -91.14 -112.36
N TRP A 550 13.39 -92.40 -112.78
CA TRP A 550 13.92 -93.59 -112.10
C TRP A 550 14.79 -94.40 -113.08
N TRP A 551 15.91 -94.89 -112.57
CA TRP A 551 16.94 -95.61 -113.35
C TRP A 551 17.21 -96.98 -112.73
N VAL A 552 17.26 -98.03 -113.55
CA VAL A 552 17.59 -99.41 -113.14
C VAL A 552 19.10 -99.56 -113.08
N ILE A 553 19.65 -99.36 -111.88
CA ILE A 553 21.10 -99.40 -111.65
C ILE A 553 21.66 -100.82 -111.43
N LYS A 554 20.81 -101.81 -111.11
CA LYS A 554 21.17 -103.24 -111.00
C LYS A 554 19.97 -104.13 -111.35
N LYS A 555 20.19 -105.31 -111.93
CA LYS A 555 19.19 -106.35 -112.20
C LYS A 555 19.84 -107.73 -112.31
#